data_AF-A0A1V5TZB9-F1
#
_entry.id   AF-A0A1V5TZB9-F1
#
_cell.length_a   1.000
_cell.length_b   1.000
_cell.length_c   1.000
_cell.angle_alpha   90.00
_cell.angle_beta   90.00
_cell.angle_gamma   90.00
#
_symmetry.space_group_name_H-M   'P 1'
#
loop_
_entity.id
_entity.type
_entity.pdbx_description
1 polymer ?
#
loop_
_entity_poly.entity_id
_entity_poly.type
_entity_poly.pdbx_seq_one_letter_code
_entity_poly.pdbx_strand_id
1 'polypeptide(L)'
;MNVGEQLRTMRKKAGLTQEAVADAMNVTRQTLSNWERSVNLPDIYMLARLAFVYHVSFDEVFLGKTYFKGGRTMKTNYSDAQVENLIGRHYPDAREIQILSGGLVSQTFSFRSGTNRLIFQAGGRKEAYEKERYIGRMYGHILPVRAVNGVYVNGDGSAYCFSDYIEGCKVFDLSQQERTGIVPSVLDLLERIAAIRAPADSGCGRFDETGAARFGSWREFVSSVYCDDLYDWRGFESKGFDIGVVRKCIAVLKNDIDCLDIGRPCLIHGDIGSYNLLAEGARISGAIDWSLALYGDPLYEVANVLFWNEDKLQPLVSALKERYLSDEPNEKKLRCYMLRIGLEEIHNTAVLGEIGYDDAWVLGRLREIAERL
;
A
#
# COMPACT_ATOMS: atom_id res chain seq x y z
N MET A 1 -1.46 18.84 3.29
CA MET A 1 -2.31 18.53 4.45
C MET A 1 -1.35 18.16 5.55
N ASN A 2 -1.43 18.78 6.73
CA ASN A 2 -0.52 18.43 7.83
C ASN A 2 -1.19 17.39 8.76
N VAL A 3 -0.38 16.69 9.57
CA VAL A 3 -0.85 15.62 10.47
C VAL A 3 -2.00 16.08 11.36
N GLY A 4 -2.01 17.33 11.83
CA GLY A 4 -3.11 17.88 12.62
C GLY A 4 -4.46 17.92 11.91
N GLU A 5 -4.48 18.34 10.64
CA GLU A 5 -5.70 18.31 9.83
C GLU A 5 -6.22 16.88 9.60
N GLN A 6 -5.30 15.91 9.44
CA GLN A 6 -5.64 14.49 9.31
C GLN A 6 -6.25 13.94 10.60
N LEU A 7 -5.65 14.20 11.75
CA LEU A 7 -6.20 13.79 13.07
C LEU A 7 -7.62 14.33 13.27
N ARG A 8 -7.83 15.62 12.95
CA ARG A 8 -9.16 16.24 13.02
C ARG A 8 -10.17 15.58 12.08
N THR A 9 -9.73 15.20 10.89
CA THR A 9 -10.58 14.55 9.89
C THR A 9 -10.97 13.14 10.33
N MET A 10 -10.02 12.35 10.82
CA MET A 10 -10.26 10.99 11.32
C MET A 10 -11.17 10.99 12.53
N ARG A 11 -10.94 11.90 13.49
CA ARG A 11 -11.84 12.08 14.63
C ARG A 11 -13.30 12.32 14.20
N LYS A 12 -13.49 13.22 13.24
CA LYS A 12 -14.83 13.53 12.71
C LYS A 12 -15.45 12.32 12.00
N LYS A 13 -14.67 11.57 11.22
CA LYS A 13 -15.12 10.33 10.57
C LYS A 13 -15.52 9.26 11.59
N ALA A 14 -14.79 9.13 12.69
CA ALA A 14 -15.11 8.24 13.81
C ALA A 14 -16.32 8.73 14.64
N GLY A 15 -16.89 9.91 14.33
CA GLY A 15 -18.04 10.45 15.06
C GLY A 15 -17.72 10.96 16.46
N LEU A 16 -16.44 11.19 16.78
CA LEU A 16 -15.99 11.51 18.15
C LEU A 16 -15.82 13.02 18.38
N THR A 17 -16.07 13.48 19.61
CA THR A 17 -15.74 14.86 20.04
C THR A 17 -14.27 14.96 20.45
N GLN A 18 -13.70 16.16 20.49
CA GLN A 18 -12.34 16.34 21.02
C GLN A 18 -12.24 15.88 22.48
N GLU A 19 -13.30 16.07 23.27
CA GLU A 19 -13.37 15.61 24.66
C GLU A 19 -13.29 14.09 24.74
N ALA A 20 -14.14 13.39 23.98
CA ALA A 20 -14.20 11.93 24.00
C ALA A 20 -12.86 11.27 23.63
N VAL A 21 -12.15 11.84 22.65
CA VAL A 21 -10.82 11.36 22.26
C VAL A 21 -9.78 11.69 23.33
N ALA A 22 -9.82 12.90 23.89
CA ALA A 22 -8.89 13.29 24.96
C ALA A 22 -9.03 12.38 26.18
N ASP A 23 -10.27 12.05 26.57
CA ASP A 23 -10.58 11.09 27.64
C ASP A 23 -10.05 9.69 27.31
N ALA A 24 -10.33 9.16 26.11
CA ALA A 24 -9.84 7.85 25.68
C ALA A 24 -8.30 7.77 25.59
N MET A 25 -7.67 8.90 25.27
CA MET A 25 -6.22 9.04 25.17
C MET A 25 -5.55 9.36 26.51
N ASN A 26 -6.32 9.64 27.57
CA ASN A 26 -5.83 10.15 28.85
C ASN A 26 -4.93 11.40 28.69
N VAL A 27 -5.36 12.34 27.86
CA VAL A 27 -4.72 13.65 27.65
C VAL A 27 -5.75 14.76 27.84
N THR A 28 -5.30 16.01 27.97
CA THR A 28 -6.25 17.13 28.04
C THR A 28 -6.84 17.42 26.66
N ARG A 29 -8.10 17.88 26.61
CA ARG A 29 -8.74 18.39 25.37
C ARG A 29 -7.88 19.44 24.67
N GLN A 30 -7.18 20.28 25.43
CA GLN A 30 -6.25 21.27 24.91
C GLN A 30 -5.07 20.63 24.16
N THR A 31 -4.54 19.51 24.67
CA THR A 31 -3.45 18.76 24.02
C THR A 31 -3.91 18.22 22.66
N LEU A 32 -5.07 17.57 22.61
CA LEU A 32 -5.63 17.10 21.34
C LEU A 32 -5.92 18.27 20.36
N SER A 33 -6.44 19.39 20.85
CA SER A 33 -6.67 20.59 20.04
C SER A 33 -5.37 21.16 19.46
N ASN A 34 -4.28 21.14 20.23
CA ASN A 34 -2.96 21.56 19.78
C ASN A 34 -2.41 20.62 18.69
N TRP A 35 -2.60 19.31 18.84
CA TRP A 35 -2.27 18.34 17.80
C TRP A 35 -3.07 18.58 16.51
N GLU A 36 -4.41 18.73 16.62
CA GLU A 36 -5.28 18.97 15.45
C GLU A 36 -5.01 20.30 14.73
N ARG A 37 -4.37 21.25 15.41
CA ARG A 37 -3.96 22.55 14.88
C ARG A 37 -2.50 22.58 14.43
N SER A 38 -1.79 21.47 14.54
CA SER A 38 -0.34 21.37 14.26
C SER A 38 0.51 22.37 15.06
N VAL A 39 0.09 22.68 16.29
CA VAL A 39 0.88 23.51 17.23
C VAL A 39 2.07 22.70 17.77
N ASN A 40 1.82 21.42 18.06
CA ASN A 40 2.81 20.40 18.34
C ASN A 40 2.31 19.08 17.76
N LEU A 41 3.19 18.10 17.61
CA LEU A 41 2.83 16.78 17.09
C LEU A 41 2.77 15.77 18.26
N PRO A 42 1.83 14.80 18.22
CA PRO A 42 1.89 13.66 19.11
C PRO A 42 3.15 12.84 18.78
N ASP A 43 3.73 12.21 19.79
CA ASP A 43 4.78 11.23 19.56
C ASP A 43 4.23 9.95 18.89
N ILE A 44 5.12 9.03 18.54
CA ILE A 44 4.77 7.80 17.84
C ILE A 44 3.75 6.94 18.62
N TYR A 45 3.83 6.91 19.95
CA TYR A 45 2.91 6.14 20.80
C TYR A 45 1.54 6.82 20.89
N MET A 46 1.50 8.14 20.93
CA MET A 46 0.24 8.88 20.90
C MET A 46 -0.44 8.77 19.53
N LEU A 47 0.32 8.81 18.44
CA LEU A 47 -0.21 8.54 17.10
C LEU A 47 -0.77 7.11 16.99
N ALA A 48 -0.11 6.14 17.60
CA ALA A 48 -0.56 4.74 17.67
C ALA A 48 -1.92 4.60 18.35
N ARG A 49 -2.04 5.18 19.54
CA ARG A 49 -3.28 5.16 20.31
C ARG A 49 -4.39 5.94 19.63
N LEU A 50 -4.07 7.03 18.92
CA LEU A 50 -5.07 7.73 18.10
C LEU A 50 -5.61 6.85 16.97
N ALA A 51 -4.77 6.00 16.37
CA ALA A 51 -5.22 5.03 15.35
C ALA A 51 -6.24 4.05 15.91
N PHE A 52 -5.97 3.52 17.09
CA PHE A 52 -6.89 2.68 17.84
C PHE A 52 -8.22 3.39 18.10
N VAL A 53 -8.18 4.61 18.67
CA VAL A 53 -9.37 5.39 19.04
C VAL A 53 -10.21 5.76 17.81
N TYR A 54 -9.58 5.99 16.66
CA TYR A 54 -10.27 6.31 15.42
C TYR A 54 -10.70 5.09 14.61
N HIS A 55 -10.34 3.88 15.03
CA HIS A 55 -10.58 2.63 14.30
C HIS A 55 -10.00 2.67 12.88
N VAL A 56 -8.77 3.16 12.75
CA VAL A 56 -8.03 3.22 11.49
C VAL A 56 -6.66 2.58 11.68
N SER A 57 -5.99 2.21 10.59
CA SER A 57 -4.64 1.66 10.72
C SER A 57 -3.68 2.73 11.26
N PHE A 58 -2.63 2.32 11.97
CA PHE A 58 -1.61 3.28 12.44
C PHE A 58 -0.97 4.06 11.27
N ASP A 59 -0.86 3.32 10.18
CA ASP A 59 -0.47 3.74 8.86
C ASP A 59 -1.47 4.77 8.27
N GLU A 60 -2.77 4.65 8.59
CA GLU A 60 -3.78 5.67 8.29
C GLU A 60 -3.53 6.97 9.00
N VAL A 61 -3.23 6.94 10.29
CA VAL A 61 -3.00 8.15 11.09
C VAL A 61 -1.83 8.96 10.56
N PHE A 62 -0.75 8.28 10.17
CA PHE A 62 0.48 8.94 9.73
C PHE A 62 0.43 9.39 8.27
N LEU A 63 -0.18 8.59 7.38
CA LEU A 63 -0.22 8.89 5.95
C LEU A 63 -1.56 9.47 5.47
N GLY A 64 -2.56 9.58 6.34
CA GLY A 64 -3.95 9.83 5.94
C GLY A 64 -4.63 8.61 5.29
N LYS A 65 -4.08 7.40 5.47
CA LYS A 65 -4.38 6.19 4.66
C LYS A 65 -4.94 4.92 5.34
N THR A 66 -6.14 4.49 5.00
CA THR A 66 -6.50 3.06 4.92
C THR A 66 -5.67 2.39 3.82
N TYR A 67 -4.94 1.30 4.10
CA TYR A 67 -4.08 0.63 3.10
C TYR A 67 -4.88 -0.48 2.42
N PHE A 68 -5.70 -0.10 1.44
CA PHE A 68 -6.67 -1.00 0.84
C PHE A 68 -6.05 -1.97 -0.19
N LYS A 69 -6.22 -3.27 0.06
CA LYS A 69 -6.42 -4.30 -0.97
C LYS A 69 -7.91 -4.61 -1.16
N GLY A 70 -8.71 -3.57 -1.45
CA GLY A 70 -9.93 -3.69 -2.23
C GLY A 70 -11.30 -3.88 -1.57
N GLY A 71 -12.04 -2.78 -1.37
CA GLY A 71 -13.48 -2.66 -1.77
C GLY A 71 -14.65 -2.83 -0.76
N ARG A 72 -14.99 -1.75 -0.03
CA ARG A 72 -16.31 -1.27 0.52
C ARG A 72 -16.14 0.13 1.15
N THR A 73 -15.24 0.95 0.62
CA THR A 73 -15.57 2.38 0.50
C THR A 73 -16.53 2.46 -0.69
N MET A 74 -17.62 3.23 -0.57
CA MET A 74 -18.44 3.54 -1.73
C MET A 74 -17.51 4.12 -2.79
N LYS A 75 -17.18 3.36 -3.83
CA LYS A 75 -16.53 3.88 -5.02
C LYS A 75 -17.35 5.10 -5.40
N THR A 76 -16.76 6.30 -5.36
CA THR A 76 -17.45 7.46 -5.91
C THR A 76 -17.63 7.15 -7.38
N ASN A 77 -18.82 6.68 -7.74
CA ASN A 77 -19.16 6.33 -9.10
C ASN A 77 -19.53 7.63 -9.78
N TYR A 78 -18.53 8.28 -10.38
CA TYR A 78 -18.79 9.38 -11.27
C TYR A 78 -19.55 8.82 -12.47
N SER A 79 -20.62 9.50 -12.87
CA SER A 79 -21.27 9.24 -14.14
C SER A 79 -20.38 9.69 -15.29
N ASP A 80 -20.61 9.14 -16.48
CA ASP A 80 -19.85 9.53 -17.68
C ASP A 80 -19.88 11.04 -17.90
N ALA A 81 -21.03 11.70 -17.69
CA ALA A 81 -21.16 13.15 -17.79
C ALA A 81 -20.30 13.91 -16.75
N GLN A 82 -20.17 13.40 -15.52
CA GLN A 82 -19.29 13.99 -14.52
C GLN A 82 -17.81 13.83 -14.90
N VAL A 83 -17.44 12.65 -15.41
CA VAL A 83 -16.08 12.36 -15.88
C VAL A 83 -15.72 13.27 -17.05
N GLU A 84 -16.57 13.36 -18.07
CA GLU A 84 -16.40 14.26 -19.21
C GLU A 84 -16.24 15.71 -18.77
N ASN A 85 -17.05 16.17 -17.82
CA ASN A 85 -16.94 17.53 -17.30
C ASN A 85 -15.60 17.76 -16.58
N LEU A 86 -15.16 16.81 -15.75
CA LEU A 86 -13.90 16.93 -15.01
C LEU A 86 -12.69 16.89 -15.95
N ILE A 87 -12.70 16.01 -16.96
CA ILE A 87 -11.66 15.96 -17.99
C ILE A 87 -11.65 17.26 -18.79
N GLY A 88 -12.81 17.72 -19.27
CA GLY A 88 -12.96 18.89 -20.12
C GLY A 88 -12.50 20.21 -19.48
N ARG A 89 -12.50 20.32 -18.14
CA ARG A 89 -11.95 21.48 -17.41
C ARG A 89 -10.45 21.67 -17.62
N HIS A 90 -9.71 20.58 -17.82
CA HIS A 90 -8.25 20.60 -17.95
C HIS A 90 -7.80 20.29 -19.38
N TYR A 91 -8.59 19.50 -20.11
CA TYR A 91 -8.34 19.09 -21.49
C TYR A 91 -9.60 19.35 -22.34
N PRO A 92 -9.83 20.60 -22.80
CA PRO A 92 -11.04 20.97 -23.54
C PRO A 92 -11.22 20.25 -24.88
N ASP A 93 -10.15 19.70 -25.45
CA ASP A 93 -10.12 18.94 -26.71
C ASP A 93 -10.16 17.40 -26.49
N ALA A 94 -10.47 16.96 -25.27
CA ALA A 94 -10.53 15.56 -24.91
C ALA A 94 -11.54 14.79 -25.78
N ARG A 95 -11.11 13.63 -26.28
CA ARG A 95 -11.91 12.73 -27.13
C ARG A 95 -11.58 11.28 -26.83
N GLU A 96 -12.39 10.36 -27.35
CA GLU A 96 -12.23 8.90 -27.15
C GLU A 96 -12.13 8.52 -25.66
N ILE A 97 -12.98 9.11 -24.81
CA ILE A 97 -13.03 8.78 -23.39
C ILE A 97 -13.60 7.37 -23.23
N GLN A 98 -12.81 6.47 -22.65
CA GLN A 98 -13.13 5.06 -22.48
C GLN A 98 -12.81 4.62 -21.07
N ILE A 99 -13.76 3.94 -20.42
CA ILE A 99 -13.50 3.30 -19.13
C ILE A 99 -12.48 2.18 -19.31
N LEU A 100 -11.47 2.14 -18.45
CA LEU A 100 -10.57 1.00 -18.32
C LEU A 100 -11.06 0.12 -17.18
N SER A 101 -11.22 -1.17 -17.47
CA SER A 101 -11.64 -2.15 -16.47
C SER A 101 -10.51 -2.42 -15.45
N GLY A 102 -10.92 -2.65 -14.20
CA GLY A 102 -10.04 -2.97 -13.08
C GLY A 102 -9.58 -1.75 -12.28
N GLY A 103 -9.55 -1.93 -10.95
CA GLY A 103 -9.35 -0.88 -9.96
C GLY A 103 -10.41 -1.00 -8.86
N LEU A 104 -9.97 -1.35 -7.66
CA LEU A 104 -10.85 -1.65 -6.52
C LEU A 104 -11.38 -0.37 -5.85
N VAL A 105 -10.63 0.73 -5.99
CA VAL A 105 -10.88 1.99 -5.25
C VAL A 105 -11.19 3.17 -6.18
N SER A 106 -10.56 3.24 -7.35
CA SER A 106 -10.75 4.32 -8.32
C SER A 106 -11.43 3.86 -9.61
N GLN A 107 -12.19 4.75 -10.25
CA GLN A 107 -12.59 4.61 -11.65
C GLN A 107 -11.44 5.15 -12.51
N THR A 108 -11.02 4.36 -13.50
CA THR A 108 -9.92 4.73 -14.41
C THR A 108 -10.48 4.84 -15.82
N PHE A 109 -10.13 5.91 -16.51
CA PHE A 109 -10.53 6.18 -17.89
C PHE A 109 -9.29 6.51 -18.71
N SER A 110 -9.26 6.09 -19.98
CA SER A 110 -8.32 6.61 -20.97
C SER A 110 -9.01 7.62 -21.87
N PHE A 111 -8.28 8.61 -22.35
CA PHE A 111 -8.77 9.57 -23.34
C PHE A 111 -7.61 10.10 -24.18
N ARG A 112 -7.92 10.81 -25.27
CA ARG A 112 -6.94 11.53 -26.10
C ARG A 112 -7.11 13.03 -25.98
N SER A 113 -6.00 13.75 -25.96
CA SER A 113 -5.93 15.22 -26.09
C SER A 113 -4.71 15.55 -26.95
N GLY A 114 -4.91 16.31 -28.02
CA GLY A 114 -3.89 16.48 -29.06
C GLY A 114 -3.41 15.14 -29.63
N THR A 115 -2.10 14.90 -29.64
CA THR A 115 -1.48 13.61 -30.03
C THR A 115 -1.33 12.65 -28.85
N ASN A 116 -1.60 13.09 -27.63
CA ASN A 116 -1.30 12.34 -26.41
C ASN A 116 -2.48 11.45 -26.02
N ARG A 117 -2.15 10.28 -25.46
CA ARG A 117 -3.10 9.42 -24.77
C ARG A 117 -2.85 9.55 -23.27
N LEU A 118 -3.91 9.79 -22.52
CA LEU A 118 -3.85 10.11 -21.10
C LEU A 118 -4.79 9.21 -20.31
N ILE A 119 -4.52 9.11 -19.02
CA ILE A 119 -5.32 8.42 -18.03
C ILE A 119 -5.93 9.46 -17.10
N PHE A 120 -7.23 9.33 -16.84
CA PHE A 120 -7.94 10.01 -15.77
C PHE A 120 -8.32 8.98 -14.69
N GLN A 121 -8.03 9.28 -13.43
CA GLN A 121 -8.44 8.45 -12.29
C GLN A 121 -9.19 9.28 -11.27
N ALA A 122 -10.35 8.79 -10.83
CA ALA A 122 -11.17 9.46 -9.82
C ALA A 122 -11.70 8.47 -8.77
N GLY A 123 -12.03 8.99 -7.58
CA GLY A 123 -12.52 8.18 -6.45
C GLY A 123 -11.42 7.64 -5.53
N GLY A 124 -10.16 7.79 -5.92
CA GLY A 124 -9.01 7.61 -5.03
C GLY A 124 -8.77 8.81 -4.12
N ARG A 125 -7.71 8.73 -3.31
CA ARG A 125 -7.28 9.83 -2.42
C ARG A 125 -6.17 10.63 -3.04
N LYS A 126 -6.12 11.92 -2.71
CA LYS A 126 -5.08 12.85 -3.16
C LYS A 126 -3.69 12.34 -2.83
N GLU A 127 -3.49 11.87 -1.61
CA GLU A 127 -2.19 11.43 -1.07
C GLU A 127 -1.64 10.21 -1.82
N ALA A 128 -2.52 9.31 -2.27
CA ALA A 128 -2.12 8.17 -3.10
C ALA A 128 -1.62 8.64 -4.48
N TYR A 129 -2.36 9.54 -5.13
CA TYR A 129 -1.96 10.12 -6.40
C TYR A 129 -0.70 10.98 -6.29
N GLU A 130 -0.53 11.73 -5.20
CA GLU A 130 0.68 12.51 -4.95
C GLU A 130 1.89 11.62 -4.65
N LYS A 131 1.71 10.47 -3.99
CA LYS A 131 2.77 9.48 -3.82
C LYS A 131 3.16 8.83 -5.15
N GLU A 132 2.20 8.48 -6.00
CA GLU A 132 2.52 8.05 -7.37
C GLU A 132 3.24 9.15 -8.15
N ARG A 133 2.83 10.42 -7.99
CA ARG A 133 3.54 11.55 -8.58
C ARG A 133 4.96 11.70 -8.06
N TYR A 134 5.19 11.46 -6.77
CA TYR A 134 6.53 11.40 -6.18
C TYR A 134 7.37 10.31 -6.84
N ILE A 135 6.85 9.08 -6.95
CA ILE A 135 7.53 7.96 -7.62
C ILE A 135 7.87 8.32 -9.07
N GLY A 136 6.91 8.83 -9.84
CA GLY A 136 7.11 9.23 -11.24
C GLY A 136 8.21 10.28 -11.38
N ARG A 137 8.22 11.30 -10.53
CA ARG A 137 9.26 12.36 -10.54
C ARG A 137 10.64 11.83 -10.16
N MET A 138 10.72 11.01 -9.11
CA MET A 138 12.01 10.55 -8.57
C MET A 138 12.62 9.42 -9.40
N TYR A 139 11.79 8.51 -9.91
CA TYR A 139 12.25 7.23 -10.45
C TYR A 139 11.79 6.96 -11.88
N GLY A 140 11.00 7.84 -12.51
CA GLY A 140 10.53 7.67 -13.90
C GLY A 140 11.62 7.61 -14.97
N HIS A 141 12.84 8.05 -14.64
CA HIS A 141 14.00 7.91 -15.53
C HIS A 141 14.69 6.54 -15.42
N ILE A 142 14.35 5.73 -14.41
CA ILE A 142 14.94 4.40 -14.12
C ILE A 142 13.90 3.29 -14.32
N LEU A 143 12.67 3.55 -13.88
CA LEU A 143 11.59 2.59 -13.83
C LEU A 143 10.48 2.95 -14.83
N PRO A 144 9.79 1.94 -15.39
CA PRO A 144 8.61 2.15 -16.22
C PRO A 144 7.41 2.52 -15.34
N VAL A 145 7.34 3.77 -14.89
CA VAL A 145 6.26 4.29 -14.04
C VAL A 145 5.53 5.43 -14.73
N ARG A 146 4.25 5.60 -14.40
CA ARG A 146 3.44 6.67 -14.98
C ARG A 146 3.89 8.04 -14.47
N ALA A 147 3.96 9.01 -15.37
CA ALA A 147 4.07 10.41 -14.96
C ALA A 147 2.66 10.93 -14.60
N VAL A 148 2.48 11.36 -13.35
CA VAL A 148 1.23 11.99 -12.91
C VAL A 148 1.30 13.48 -13.20
N ASN A 149 0.60 13.93 -14.25
CA ASN A 149 0.64 15.31 -14.74
C ASN A 149 -0.03 16.30 -13.77
N GLY A 150 -1.06 15.85 -13.03
CA GLY A 150 -1.76 16.70 -12.07
C GLY A 150 -2.66 15.93 -11.12
N VAL A 151 -2.78 16.45 -9.89
CA VAL A 151 -3.67 15.92 -8.85
C VAL A 151 -4.57 17.06 -8.36
N TYR A 152 -5.87 16.77 -8.28
CA TYR A 152 -6.91 17.77 -8.03
C TYR A 152 -7.89 17.25 -6.98
N VAL A 153 -8.55 18.18 -6.30
CA VAL A 153 -9.55 17.90 -5.26
C VAL A 153 -10.81 18.68 -5.58
N ASN A 154 -11.95 18.01 -5.53
CA ASN A 154 -13.27 18.59 -5.68
C ASN A 154 -13.69 19.33 -4.39
N GLY A 155 -14.72 20.17 -4.48
CA GLY A 155 -15.24 20.90 -3.31
C GLY A 155 -15.77 20.00 -2.19
N ASP A 156 -16.11 18.75 -2.50
CA ASP A 156 -16.55 17.72 -1.54
C ASP A 156 -15.38 16.93 -0.92
N GLY A 157 -14.13 17.24 -1.29
CA GLY A 157 -12.93 16.56 -0.81
C GLY A 157 -12.53 15.30 -1.59
N SER A 158 -13.32 14.86 -2.58
CA SER A 158 -12.94 13.76 -3.46
C SER A 158 -11.80 14.16 -4.40
N ALA A 159 -10.87 13.25 -4.68
CA ALA A 159 -9.69 13.54 -5.49
C ALA A 159 -9.72 12.83 -6.85
N TYR A 160 -9.07 13.46 -7.82
CA TYR A 160 -8.80 12.87 -9.13
C TYR A 160 -7.42 13.27 -9.63
N CYS A 161 -6.85 12.49 -10.54
CA CYS A 161 -5.58 12.79 -11.16
C CYS A 161 -5.60 12.53 -12.66
N PHE A 162 -4.63 13.12 -13.35
CA PHE A 162 -4.27 12.78 -14.73
C PHE A 162 -2.85 12.24 -14.76
N SER A 163 -2.65 11.20 -15.57
CA SER A 163 -1.35 10.60 -15.79
C SER A 163 -1.16 10.25 -17.26
N ASP A 164 0.10 10.08 -17.67
CA ASP A 164 0.44 9.57 -18.98
C ASP A 164 -0.07 8.13 -19.14
N TYR A 165 -0.56 7.81 -20.35
CA TYR A 165 -0.92 6.44 -20.70
C TYR A 165 0.35 5.61 -20.91
N ILE A 166 0.38 4.40 -20.35
CA ILE A 166 1.42 3.41 -20.60
C ILE A 166 0.84 2.36 -21.56
N GLU A 167 1.52 2.13 -22.67
CA GLU A 167 1.13 1.12 -23.65
C GLU A 167 1.23 -0.30 -23.08
N GLY A 168 0.35 -1.19 -23.55
CA GLY A 168 0.26 -2.58 -23.09
C GLY A 168 -1.02 -2.92 -22.34
N CYS A 169 -1.09 -4.16 -21.86
CA CYS A 169 -2.23 -4.70 -21.10
C CYS A 169 -1.77 -5.19 -19.72
N LYS A 170 -2.72 -5.39 -18.80
CA LYS A 170 -2.39 -5.91 -17.47
C LYS A 170 -1.89 -7.34 -17.59
N VAL A 171 -0.90 -7.70 -16.78
CA VAL A 171 -0.39 -9.08 -16.69
C VAL A 171 -1.52 -10.07 -16.36
N PHE A 172 -2.54 -9.63 -15.61
CA PHE A 172 -3.76 -10.40 -15.35
C PHE A 172 -4.47 -10.90 -16.62
N ASP A 173 -4.50 -10.07 -17.66
CA ASP A 173 -5.25 -10.29 -18.90
C ASP A 173 -4.45 -11.12 -19.94
N LEU A 174 -3.16 -11.34 -19.71
CA LEU A 174 -2.31 -12.13 -20.60
C LEU A 174 -2.74 -13.61 -20.65
N SER A 175 -2.39 -14.33 -21.72
CA SER A 175 -2.46 -15.79 -21.76
C SER A 175 -1.40 -16.45 -20.86
N GLN A 176 -1.53 -17.75 -20.60
CA GLN A 176 -0.53 -18.47 -19.81
C GLN A 176 0.86 -18.45 -20.47
N GLN A 177 0.93 -18.61 -21.80
CA GLN A 177 2.18 -18.59 -22.55
C GLN A 177 2.87 -17.22 -22.47
N GLU A 178 2.10 -16.14 -22.61
CA GLU A 178 2.62 -14.78 -22.46
C GLU A 178 3.12 -14.52 -21.03
N ARG A 179 2.38 -14.99 -20.02
CA ARG A 179 2.81 -14.86 -18.61
C ARG A 179 4.11 -15.60 -18.30
N THR A 180 4.37 -16.73 -18.96
CA THR A 180 5.68 -17.39 -18.88
C THR A 180 6.75 -16.55 -19.59
N GLY A 181 6.45 -16.01 -20.77
CA GLY A 181 7.38 -15.21 -21.56
C GLY A 181 7.81 -13.89 -20.91
N ILE A 182 6.98 -13.28 -20.07
CA ILE A 182 7.29 -12.02 -19.37
C ILE A 182 8.13 -12.20 -18.10
N VAL A 183 8.30 -13.43 -17.57
CA VAL A 183 9.00 -13.68 -16.30
C VAL A 183 10.40 -13.03 -16.26
N PRO A 184 11.27 -13.17 -17.28
CA PRO A 184 12.57 -12.51 -17.27
C PRO A 184 12.47 -10.98 -17.14
N SER A 185 11.47 -10.37 -17.78
CA SER A 185 11.26 -8.93 -17.70
C SER A 185 10.71 -8.48 -16.35
N VAL A 186 9.92 -9.31 -15.66
CA VAL A 186 9.49 -9.02 -14.28
C VAL A 186 10.67 -9.12 -13.32
N LEU A 187 11.53 -10.13 -13.48
CA LEU A 187 12.73 -10.27 -12.65
C LEU A 187 13.69 -9.09 -12.84
N ASP A 188 13.91 -8.63 -14.07
CA ASP A 188 14.69 -7.41 -14.36
C ASP A 188 14.06 -6.17 -13.69
N LEU A 189 12.73 -6.02 -13.74
CA LEU A 189 12.06 -4.94 -13.02
C LEU A 189 12.29 -5.01 -11.51
N LEU A 190 12.14 -6.19 -10.90
CA LEU A 190 12.36 -6.37 -9.46
C LEU A 190 13.81 -6.05 -9.07
N GLU A 191 14.79 -6.43 -9.88
CA GLU A 191 16.20 -6.09 -9.67
C GLU A 191 16.46 -4.58 -9.77
N ARG A 192 15.85 -3.90 -10.75
CA ARG A 192 15.96 -2.44 -10.89
C ARG A 192 15.35 -1.71 -9.70
N ILE A 193 14.20 -2.16 -9.21
CA ILE A 193 13.57 -1.61 -8.00
C ILE A 193 14.50 -1.82 -6.80
N ALA A 194 15.00 -3.05 -6.61
CA ALA A 194 15.90 -3.42 -5.52
C ALA A 194 17.24 -2.65 -5.52
N ALA A 195 17.69 -2.19 -6.69
CA ALA A 195 18.92 -1.39 -6.83
C ALA A 195 18.75 0.08 -6.39
N ILE A 196 17.52 0.58 -6.31
CA ILE A 196 17.25 1.97 -5.91
C ILE A 196 17.35 2.08 -4.39
N ARG A 197 18.38 2.78 -3.92
CA ARG A 197 18.54 3.08 -2.49
C ARG A 197 17.55 4.14 -2.04
N ALA A 198 16.97 3.96 -0.87
CA ALA A 198 16.13 4.97 -0.24
C ALA A 198 16.93 6.28 -0.04
N PRO A 199 16.28 7.45 -0.15
CA PRO A 199 16.91 8.74 0.15
C PRO A 199 17.55 8.75 1.54
N ALA A 200 18.58 9.58 1.73
CA ALA A 200 19.14 9.76 3.07
C ALA A 200 18.03 10.31 4.01
N ASP A 201 18.02 9.83 5.25
CA ASP A 201 17.08 10.26 6.30
C ASP A 201 15.59 10.05 5.97
N SER A 202 15.26 9.23 4.97
CA SER A 202 13.87 8.91 4.62
C SER A 202 13.20 7.99 5.63
N GLY A 203 13.93 7.37 6.56
CA GLY A 203 13.42 6.30 7.42
C GLY A 203 13.13 5.00 6.66
N CYS A 204 12.45 4.07 7.34
CA CYS A 204 12.07 2.74 6.87
C CYS A 204 10.55 2.51 6.93
N GLY A 205 10.07 1.53 6.17
CA GLY A 205 8.65 1.19 6.06
C GLY A 205 7.92 2.04 5.04
N ARG A 206 6.58 2.04 5.11
CA ARG A 206 5.73 2.80 4.18
C ARG A 206 6.05 4.29 4.29
N PHE A 207 6.15 4.96 3.14
CA PHE A 207 6.39 6.41 3.06
C PHE A 207 5.22 7.20 2.48
N ASP A 208 5.19 8.49 2.78
CA ASP A 208 4.19 9.48 2.36
C ASP A 208 4.45 10.06 0.95
N GLU A 209 3.71 11.08 0.53
CA GLU A 209 3.90 11.76 -0.76
C GLU A 209 5.20 12.59 -0.87
N THR A 210 5.90 12.79 0.25
CA THR A 210 7.18 13.50 0.32
C THR A 210 8.38 12.55 0.27
N GLY A 211 8.13 11.25 0.44
CA GLY A 211 9.17 10.24 0.56
C GLY A 211 9.67 10.05 2.00
N ALA A 212 8.95 10.54 3.00
CA ALA A 212 9.28 10.31 4.40
C ALA A 212 8.56 9.06 4.94
N ALA A 213 9.32 8.17 5.56
CA ALA A 213 8.86 6.98 6.27
C ALA A 213 9.10 7.15 7.78
N ARG A 214 8.25 6.51 8.58
CA ARG A 214 8.18 6.80 10.03
C ARG A 214 9.14 6.02 10.92
N PHE A 215 9.60 4.86 10.47
CA PHE A 215 10.41 3.98 11.33
C PHE A 215 11.89 4.34 11.19
N GLY A 216 12.62 4.37 12.31
CA GLY A 216 14.06 4.64 12.30
C GLY A 216 14.86 3.49 11.71
N SER A 217 14.32 2.26 11.78
CA SER A 217 14.95 1.06 11.24
C SER A 217 13.95 0.11 10.58
N TRP A 218 14.46 -0.77 9.72
CA TRP A 218 13.64 -1.81 9.10
C TRP A 218 13.10 -2.81 10.13
N ARG A 219 13.92 -3.14 11.14
CA ARG A 219 13.50 -3.97 12.27
C ARG A 219 12.32 -3.37 13.01
N GLU A 220 12.32 -2.06 13.25
CA GLU A 220 11.16 -1.37 13.87
C GLU A 220 9.90 -1.49 13.01
N PHE A 221 10.00 -1.34 11.68
CA PHE A 221 8.85 -1.55 10.78
C PHE A 221 8.29 -2.97 10.85
N VAL A 222 9.16 -3.99 10.84
CA VAL A 222 8.71 -5.38 10.87
C VAL A 222 8.14 -5.74 12.25
N SER A 223 8.81 -5.33 13.31
CA SER A 223 8.37 -5.59 14.69
C SER A 223 7.11 -4.83 15.09
N SER A 224 6.76 -3.76 14.37
CA SER A 224 5.57 -2.96 14.65
C SER A 224 4.29 -3.80 14.70
N VAL A 225 4.22 -4.89 13.93
CA VAL A 225 3.02 -5.74 13.81
C VAL A 225 2.63 -6.45 15.10
N TYR A 226 3.54 -6.57 16.07
CA TYR A 226 3.25 -7.14 17.39
C TYR A 226 3.33 -6.11 18.52
N CYS A 227 3.30 -4.82 18.18
CA CYS A 227 3.10 -3.75 19.13
C CYS A 227 1.60 -3.54 19.35
N ASP A 228 1.10 -3.86 20.55
CA ASP A 228 -0.32 -3.75 20.91
C ASP A 228 -0.87 -2.32 20.75
N ASP A 229 -0.02 -1.29 20.82
CA ASP A 229 -0.44 0.10 20.60
C ASP A 229 -0.71 0.41 19.11
N LEU A 230 -0.09 -0.33 18.20
CA LEU A 230 -0.19 -0.13 16.74
C LEU A 230 -1.17 -1.13 16.11
N TYR A 231 -1.19 -2.37 16.60
CA TYR A 231 -2.01 -3.48 16.10
C TYR A 231 -2.82 -4.07 17.26
N ASP A 232 -4.12 -3.75 17.27
CA ASP A 232 -5.07 -4.22 18.27
C ASP A 232 -5.43 -5.71 18.13
N TRP A 233 -4.54 -6.57 18.63
CA TRP A 233 -4.78 -8.01 18.70
C TRP A 233 -5.79 -8.42 19.78
N ARG A 234 -6.12 -7.53 20.72
CA ARG A 234 -7.18 -7.76 21.71
C ARG A 234 -8.56 -7.60 21.05
N GLY A 235 -8.69 -6.58 20.20
CA GLY A 235 -9.82 -6.37 19.30
C GLY A 235 -10.07 -7.58 18.43
N PHE A 236 -9.02 -8.16 17.86
CA PHE A 236 -9.11 -9.38 17.05
C PHE A 236 -9.78 -10.56 17.81
N GLU A 237 -9.32 -10.86 19.03
CA GLU A 237 -9.90 -11.91 19.87
C GLU A 237 -11.35 -11.59 20.28
N SER A 238 -11.63 -10.33 20.65
CA SER A 238 -12.98 -9.90 21.06
C SER A 238 -14.02 -9.95 19.93
N LYS A 239 -13.59 -9.91 18.67
CA LYS A 239 -14.46 -10.11 17.49
C LYS A 239 -14.72 -11.58 17.16
N GLY A 240 -14.22 -12.51 17.97
CA GLY A 240 -14.49 -13.95 17.86
C GLY A 240 -13.54 -14.72 16.95
N PHE A 241 -12.42 -14.11 16.52
CA PHE A 241 -11.40 -14.81 15.75
C PHE A 241 -10.46 -15.62 16.66
N ASP A 242 -9.99 -16.77 16.17
CA ASP A 242 -8.98 -17.58 16.86
C ASP A 242 -7.61 -16.92 16.79
N ILE A 243 -7.22 -16.28 17.90
CA ILE A 243 -5.93 -15.61 18.06
C ILE A 243 -4.74 -16.58 18.12
N GLY A 244 -4.96 -17.89 18.24
CA GLY A 244 -3.91 -18.90 18.37
C GLY A 244 -2.91 -18.87 17.20
N VAL A 245 -3.41 -18.73 15.96
CA VAL A 245 -2.56 -18.60 14.76
C VAL A 245 -1.74 -17.32 14.81
N VAL A 246 -2.36 -16.20 15.17
CA VAL A 246 -1.69 -14.90 15.30
C VAL A 246 -0.57 -14.96 16.33
N ARG A 247 -0.85 -15.48 17.54
CA ARG A 247 0.15 -15.65 18.61
C ARG A 247 1.33 -16.51 18.17
N LYS A 248 1.06 -17.60 17.44
CA LYS A 248 2.11 -18.47 16.87
C LYS A 248 2.96 -17.71 15.84
N CYS A 249 2.34 -16.99 14.92
CA CYS A 249 3.06 -16.19 13.91
C CYS A 249 3.92 -15.09 14.54
N ILE A 250 3.39 -14.39 15.54
CA ILE A 250 4.13 -13.37 16.31
C ILE A 250 5.32 -14.01 17.05
N ALA A 251 5.15 -15.20 17.63
CA ALA A 251 6.24 -15.91 18.30
C ALA A 251 7.37 -16.28 17.31
N VAL A 252 7.03 -16.80 16.13
CA VAL A 252 8.00 -17.07 15.07
C VAL A 252 8.74 -15.79 14.66
N LEU A 253 8.00 -14.71 14.40
CA LEU A 253 8.59 -13.41 14.07
C LEU A 253 9.56 -12.89 15.14
N LYS A 254 9.18 -12.97 16.42
CA LYS A 254 10.03 -12.53 17.54
C LYS A 254 11.31 -13.35 17.65
N ASN A 255 11.23 -14.67 17.45
CA ASN A 255 12.39 -15.56 17.54
C ASN A 255 13.42 -15.30 16.43
N ASP A 256 12.94 -14.88 15.26
CA ASP A 256 13.78 -14.73 14.07
C ASP A 256 14.07 -13.27 13.70
N ILE A 257 13.62 -12.30 14.50
CA ILE A 257 13.72 -10.86 14.19
C ILE A 257 15.17 -10.39 13.96
N ASP A 258 16.15 -11.07 14.56
CA ASP A 258 17.56 -10.73 14.46
C ASP A 258 18.11 -10.96 13.06
N CYS A 259 17.53 -11.87 12.27
CA CYS A 259 17.97 -12.09 10.89
C CYS A 259 17.56 -10.96 9.93
N LEU A 260 16.76 -9.98 10.39
CA LEU A 260 16.17 -8.94 9.54
C LEU A 260 16.99 -7.64 9.52
N ASP A 261 18.19 -7.63 10.07
CA ASP A 261 19.08 -6.48 9.91
C ASP A 261 19.45 -6.28 8.43
N ILE A 262 19.37 -5.03 8.01
CA ILE A 262 19.76 -4.61 6.67
C ILE A 262 20.68 -3.41 6.76
N GLY A 263 21.49 -3.24 5.71
CA GLY A 263 22.21 -1.99 5.48
C GLY A 263 21.25 -0.88 5.05
N ARG A 264 21.63 -0.14 4.01
CA ARG A 264 20.78 0.94 3.49
C ARG A 264 19.48 0.37 2.88
N PRO A 265 18.29 0.82 3.33
CA PRO A 265 17.02 0.36 2.76
C PRO A 265 16.93 0.74 1.28
N CYS A 266 16.17 -0.06 0.53
CA CYS A 266 15.90 0.13 -0.89
C CYS A 266 14.43 0.44 -1.11
N LEU A 267 14.11 0.99 -2.28
CA LEU A 267 12.72 1.13 -2.74
C LEU A 267 12.08 -0.25 -2.91
N ILE A 268 10.82 -0.33 -2.51
CA ILE A 268 9.96 -1.50 -2.62
C ILE A 268 8.60 -0.99 -3.11
N HIS A 269 8.03 -1.64 -4.12
CA HIS A 269 6.69 -1.31 -4.63
C HIS A 269 5.61 -1.68 -3.60
N GLY A 270 5.77 -2.83 -2.96
CA GLY A 270 4.95 -3.30 -1.85
C GLY A 270 3.61 -3.88 -2.26
N ASP A 271 3.38 -4.06 -3.56
CA ASP A 271 2.14 -4.61 -4.14
C ASP A 271 2.32 -5.14 -5.57
N ILE A 272 3.45 -5.80 -5.84
CA ILE A 272 3.62 -6.45 -7.14
C ILE A 272 2.61 -7.60 -7.28
N GLY A 273 1.68 -7.42 -8.20
CA GLY A 273 0.62 -8.36 -8.54
C GLY A 273 0.23 -8.25 -10.00
N SER A 274 -0.55 -9.21 -10.51
CA SER A 274 -0.87 -9.24 -11.96
C SER A 274 -1.71 -8.05 -12.45
N TYR A 275 -2.41 -7.35 -11.55
CA TYR A 275 -3.19 -6.14 -11.84
C TYR A 275 -2.35 -4.86 -11.91
N ASN A 276 -1.19 -4.85 -11.24
CA ASN A 276 -0.33 -3.67 -11.05
C ASN A 276 0.87 -3.66 -12.00
N LEU A 277 0.99 -4.68 -12.85
CA LEU A 277 1.97 -4.77 -13.92
C LEU A 277 1.29 -4.68 -15.28
N LEU A 278 1.87 -3.88 -16.16
CA LEU A 278 1.50 -3.76 -17.57
C LEU A 278 2.59 -4.36 -18.44
N ALA A 279 2.21 -5.04 -19.51
CA ALA A 279 3.12 -5.68 -20.45
C ALA A 279 2.77 -5.30 -21.90
N GLU A 280 3.82 -5.10 -22.69
CA GLU A 280 3.75 -4.98 -24.14
C GLU A 280 4.64 -6.07 -24.76
N GLY A 281 4.00 -7.08 -25.35
CA GLY A 281 4.68 -8.29 -25.78
C GLY A 281 5.35 -9.01 -24.60
N ALA A 282 6.63 -9.34 -24.74
CA ALA A 282 7.41 -10.04 -23.71
C ALA A 282 8.09 -9.12 -22.68
N ARG A 283 7.74 -7.82 -22.65
CA ARG A 283 8.37 -6.83 -21.77
C ARG A 283 7.35 -6.16 -20.87
N ILE A 284 7.76 -5.90 -19.63
CA ILE A 284 7.01 -5.04 -18.72
C ILE A 284 7.14 -3.60 -19.20
N SER A 285 6.01 -3.01 -19.55
CA SER A 285 5.89 -1.64 -20.02
C SER A 285 5.51 -0.68 -18.89
N GLY A 286 4.97 -1.18 -17.78
CA GLY A 286 4.55 -0.36 -16.64
C GLY A 286 4.44 -1.10 -15.31
N ALA A 287 4.82 -0.43 -14.23
CA ALA A 287 4.46 -0.76 -12.85
C ALA A 287 3.62 0.38 -12.26
N ILE A 288 2.42 0.07 -11.81
CA ILE A 288 1.38 1.05 -11.43
C ILE A 288 0.85 0.75 -10.02
N ASP A 289 0.19 1.73 -9.40
CA ASP A 289 -0.29 1.63 -8.01
C ASP A 289 0.84 1.50 -6.97
N TRP A 290 1.58 2.59 -6.79
CA TRP A 290 2.65 2.68 -5.80
C TRP A 290 2.15 3.15 -4.43
N SER A 291 0.85 3.05 -4.17
CA SER A 291 0.23 3.53 -2.93
C SER A 291 0.84 2.83 -1.69
N LEU A 292 1.17 1.54 -1.84
CA LEU A 292 1.80 0.68 -0.85
C LEU A 292 3.33 0.78 -0.83
N ALA A 293 3.99 1.62 -1.64
CA ALA A 293 5.46 1.64 -1.68
C ALA A 293 6.13 1.90 -0.31
N LEU A 294 7.29 1.30 -0.09
CA LEU A 294 8.05 1.38 1.16
C LEU A 294 9.55 1.40 0.93
N TYR A 295 10.29 1.72 1.99
CA TYR A 295 11.75 1.60 2.05
C TYR A 295 12.14 0.47 3.00
N GLY A 296 12.92 -0.50 2.52
CA GLY A 296 13.24 -1.68 3.33
C GLY A 296 14.18 -2.70 2.68
N ASP A 297 14.07 -3.95 3.11
CA ASP A 297 14.75 -5.09 2.49
C ASP A 297 14.04 -5.48 1.17
N PRO A 298 14.74 -5.50 0.01
CA PRO A 298 14.17 -5.95 -1.25
C PRO A 298 13.49 -7.32 -1.21
N LEU A 299 13.93 -8.23 -0.31
CA LEU A 299 13.28 -9.54 -0.13
C LEU A 299 11.83 -9.42 0.36
N TYR A 300 11.40 -8.28 0.90
CA TYR A 300 10.01 -8.06 1.26
C TYR A 300 9.08 -8.03 0.04
N GLU A 301 9.54 -7.55 -1.12
CA GLU A 301 8.77 -7.63 -2.37
C GLU A 301 8.60 -9.08 -2.82
N VAL A 302 9.67 -9.86 -2.73
CA VAL A 302 9.64 -11.30 -3.03
C VAL A 302 8.66 -12.01 -2.09
N ALA A 303 8.73 -11.71 -0.79
CA ALA A 303 7.80 -12.23 0.20
C ALA A 303 6.35 -11.85 -0.10
N ASN A 304 6.08 -10.66 -0.63
CA ASN A 304 4.73 -10.26 -1.05
C ASN A 304 4.19 -11.18 -2.15
N VAL A 305 4.96 -11.39 -3.22
CA VAL A 305 4.59 -12.28 -4.32
C VAL A 305 4.39 -13.72 -3.83
N LEU A 306 5.28 -14.21 -2.96
CA LEU A 306 5.20 -15.57 -2.41
C LEU A 306 4.07 -15.76 -1.40
N PHE A 307 3.74 -14.75 -0.60
CA PHE A 307 2.64 -14.80 0.36
C PHE A 307 1.31 -14.95 -0.39
N TRP A 308 1.05 -14.05 -1.34
CA TRP A 308 -0.18 -14.03 -2.12
C TRP A 308 -0.29 -15.19 -3.10
N ASN A 309 0.84 -15.65 -3.64
CA ASN A 309 0.92 -16.84 -4.49
C ASN A 309 -0.14 -16.87 -5.60
N GLU A 310 -0.33 -15.74 -6.27
CA GLU A 310 -1.42 -15.54 -7.22
C GLU A 310 -1.36 -16.58 -8.37
N ASP A 311 -2.51 -17.17 -8.74
CA ASP A 311 -2.60 -18.15 -9.83
C ASP A 311 -2.05 -17.62 -11.15
N LYS A 312 -2.30 -16.34 -11.43
CA LYS A 312 -1.81 -15.67 -12.63
C LYS A 312 -0.27 -15.54 -12.64
N LEU A 313 0.37 -15.49 -11.47
CA LEU A 313 1.81 -15.29 -11.34
C LEU A 313 2.59 -16.59 -11.05
N GLN A 314 1.99 -17.77 -11.20
CA GLN A 314 2.68 -19.05 -10.90
C GLN A 314 4.04 -19.24 -11.62
N PRO A 315 4.22 -18.83 -12.90
CA PRO A 315 5.54 -18.87 -13.53
C PRO A 315 6.59 -18.02 -12.79
N LEU A 316 6.22 -16.81 -12.36
CA LEU A 316 7.08 -15.92 -11.57
C LEU A 316 7.34 -16.49 -10.18
N VAL A 317 6.31 -16.96 -9.49
CA VAL A 317 6.43 -17.58 -8.16
C VAL A 317 7.44 -18.73 -8.21
N SER A 318 7.36 -19.58 -9.24
CA SER A 318 8.27 -20.72 -9.40
C SER A 318 9.72 -20.25 -9.53
N ALA A 319 9.98 -19.25 -10.38
CA ALA A 319 11.31 -18.66 -10.55
C ALA A 319 11.85 -18.00 -9.27
N LEU A 320 10.99 -17.31 -8.50
CA LEU A 320 11.38 -16.69 -7.23
C LEU A 320 11.70 -17.75 -6.17
N LYS A 321 10.92 -18.84 -6.08
CA LYS A 321 11.20 -19.94 -5.16
C LYS A 321 12.54 -20.59 -5.48
N GLU A 322 12.80 -20.90 -6.74
CA GLU A 322 14.08 -21.47 -7.18
C GLU A 322 15.27 -20.56 -6.86
N ARG A 323 15.10 -19.24 -7.02
CA ARG A 323 16.17 -18.26 -6.80
C ARG A 323 16.46 -17.96 -5.32
N TYR A 324 15.44 -17.94 -4.46
CA TYR A 324 15.58 -17.41 -3.10
C TYR A 324 15.31 -18.40 -1.98
N LEU A 325 14.63 -19.53 -2.22
CA LEU A 325 14.34 -20.52 -1.15
C LEU A 325 15.38 -21.64 -1.09
N SER A 326 16.40 -21.66 -1.95
CA SER A 326 17.50 -22.61 -1.85
C SER A 326 18.59 -22.18 -0.86
N ASP A 327 18.50 -20.96 -0.31
CA ASP A 327 19.48 -20.34 0.59
C ASP A 327 18.83 -20.09 1.96
N GLU A 328 19.32 -20.77 3.00
CA GLU A 328 18.69 -20.81 4.33
C GLU A 328 18.46 -19.41 4.95
N PRO A 329 19.42 -18.46 4.89
CA PRO A 329 19.20 -17.09 5.38
C PRO A 329 18.07 -16.37 4.64
N ASN A 330 17.92 -16.58 3.33
CA ASN A 330 16.84 -15.98 2.55
C ASN A 330 15.50 -16.62 2.88
N GLU A 331 15.44 -17.95 3.00
CA GLU A 331 14.24 -18.66 3.42
C GLU A 331 13.72 -18.14 4.76
N LYS A 332 14.62 -17.99 5.74
CA LYS A 332 14.30 -17.47 7.07
C LYS A 332 13.75 -16.04 7.01
N LYS A 333 14.42 -15.13 6.28
CA LYS A 333 13.94 -13.76 6.07
C LYS A 333 12.58 -13.71 5.38
N LEU A 334 12.41 -14.49 4.31
CA LEU A 334 11.17 -14.57 3.55
C LEU A 334 10.02 -15.07 4.43
N ARG A 335 10.26 -16.07 5.29
CA ARG A 335 9.27 -16.52 6.28
C ARG A 335 8.83 -15.37 7.18
N CYS A 336 9.76 -14.62 7.77
CA CYS A 336 9.41 -13.46 8.58
C CYS A 336 8.59 -12.42 7.81
N TYR A 337 9.02 -12.05 6.60
CA TYR A 337 8.30 -11.05 5.81
C TYR A 337 6.91 -11.52 5.39
N MET A 338 6.73 -12.78 5.01
CA MET A 338 5.42 -13.33 4.70
C MET A 338 4.49 -13.32 5.93
N LEU A 339 4.99 -13.64 7.12
CA LEU A 339 4.21 -13.54 8.37
C LEU A 339 3.83 -12.08 8.67
N ARG A 340 4.76 -11.14 8.52
CA ARG A 340 4.51 -9.71 8.72
C ARG A 340 3.45 -9.17 7.77
N ILE A 341 3.45 -9.61 6.51
CA ILE A 341 2.46 -9.24 5.49
C ILE A 341 1.09 -9.79 5.87
N GLY A 342 0.99 -11.09 6.16
CA GLY A 342 -0.27 -11.71 6.50
C GLY A 342 -0.87 -11.20 7.81
N LEU A 343 -0.03 -10.89 8.81
CA LEU A 343 -0.48 -10.30 10.07
C LEU A 343 -1.04 -8.88 9.89
N GLU A 344 -0.43 -8.05 9.04
CA GLU A 344 -0.99 -6.74 8.71
C GLU A 344 -2.31 -6.88 7.97
N GLU A 345 -2.39 -7.78 6.99
CA GLU A 345 -3.64 -8.02 6.25
C GLU A 345 -4.77 -8.44 7.19
N ILE A 346 -4.56 -9.48 8.00
CA ILE A 346 -5.64 -10.03 8.85
C ILE A 346 -6.05 -9.04 9.95
N HIS A 347 -5.13 -8.19 10.41
CA HIS A 347 -5.47 -7.11 11.33
C HIS A 347 -6.35 -6.08 10.63
N ASN A 348 -5.94 -5.62 9.44
CA ASN A 348 -6.68 -4.63 8.67
C ASN A 348 -8.10 -5.14 8.37
N THR A 349 -8.26 -6.38 7.92
CA THR A 349 -9.58 -6.92 7.57
C THR A 349 -10.43 -7.18 8.81
N ALA A 350 -9.94 -7.97 9.76
CA ALA A 350 -10.74 -8.41 10.90
C ALA A 350 -10.95 -7.31 11.95
N VAL A 351 -9.93 -6.50 12.24
CA VAL A 351 -9.97 -5.50 13.32
C VAL A 351 -10.46 -4.16 12.82
N LEU A 352 -9.93 -3.69 11.70
CA LEU A 352 -10.30 -2.37 11.17
C LEU A 352 -11.53 -2.44 10.25
N GLY A 353 -11.96 -3.65 9.85
CA GLY A 353 -13.05 -3.81 8.89
C GLY A 353 -12.67 -3.28 7.51
N GLU A 354 -11.36 -3.15 7.25
CA GLU A 354 -10.87 -2.87 5.91
C GLU A 354 -11.22 -4.03 5.00
N ILE A 355 -11.25 -3.74 3.70
CA ILE A 355 -11.55 -4.78 2.74
C ILE A 355 -10.23 -5.27 2.18
N GLY A 356 -10.10 -6.58 2.22
CA GLY A 356 -8.94 -7.32 1.83
C GLY A 356 -9.34 -8.71 1.40
N TYR A 357 -8.41 -9.63 1.54
CA TYR A 357 -8.63 -11.03 1.25
C TYR A 357 -9.53 -11.69 2.29
N ASP A 358 -10.08 -12.84 1.93
CA ASP A 358 -10.86 -13.66 2.84
C ASP A 358 -10.06 -14.01 4.10
N ASP A 359 -10.59 -13.66 5.28
CA ASP A 359 -9.92 -13.83 6.56
C ASP A 359 -9.50 -15.29 6.82
N ALA A 360 -10.35 -16.25 6.41
CA ALA A 360 -10.06 -17.67 6.59
C ALA A 360 -8.90 -18.13 5.69
N TRP A 361 -8.83 -17.63 4.46
CA TRP A 361 -7.71 -17.85 3.56
C TRP A 361 -6.41 -17.27 4.14
N VAL A 362 -6.43 -16.01 4.61
CA VAL A 362 -5.25 -15.34 5.19
C VAL A 362 -4.76 -16.09 6.43
N LEU A 363 -5.66 -16.48 7.34
CA LEU A 363 -5.32 -17.27 8.53
C LEU A 363 -4.79 -18.66 8.17
N GLY A 364 -5.36 -19.32 7.15
CA GLY A 364 -4.86 -20.58 6.61
C GLY A 364 -3.43 -20.44 6.09
N ARG A 365 -3.17 -19.38 5.33
CA ARG A 365 -1.85 -19.07 4.78
C ARG A 365 -0.82 -18.79 5.86
N LEU A 366 -1.18 -17.97 6.86
CA LEU A 366 -0.35 -17.71 8.04
C LEU A 366 0.00 -18.99 8.79
N ARG A 367 -0.97 -19.88 9.00
CA ARG A 367 -0.76 -21.18 9.66
C ARG A 367 0.25 -22.02 8.89
N GLU A 368 0.10 -22.15 7.58
CA GLU A 368 1.02 -22.91 6.72
C GLU A 368 2.46 -22.38 6.80
N ILE A 369 2.64 -21.06 6.75
CA ILE A 369 3.97 -20.43 6.79
C ILE A 369 4.62 -20.62 8.18
N ALA A 370 3.84 -20.54 9.26
CA ALA A 370 4.32 -20.73 10.62
C ALA A 370 4.65 -22.20 10.96
N GLU A 371 4.18 -23.18 10.17
CA GLU A 371 4.31 -24.62 10.43
C GLU A 371 5.44 -25.31 9.64
N ARG A 372 5.97 -24.67 8.62
CA ARG A 372 7.16 -25.16 7.90
C ARG A 372 8.38 -25.05 8.83
N LEU A 373 8.67 -26.15 9.52
CA LEU A 373 9.86 -26.44 10.35
C LEU A 373 10.75 -27.44 9.64
#